data_AF-A0A835ACD1-F1
#
_entry.id   AF-A0A835ACD1-F1
#
_cell.length_a   1.000
_cell.length_b   1.000
_cell.length_c   1.000
_cell.angle_alpha   90.00
_cell.angle_beta   90.00
_cell.angle_gamma   90.00
#
_symmetry.space_group_name_H-M   'P 1'
#
loop_
_entity.id
_entity.type
_entity.pdbx_description
1 polymer ?
#
loop_
_entity_poly.entity_id
_entity_poly.type
_entity_poly.pdbx_seq_one_letter_code
_entity_poly.pdbx_strand_id
1 'polypeptide(L)'
;MDIPSLYYCSCLLLLLVLAHLLYSLAKCYYGSGHRGGLRLPPCPWQLPVIGSLHHVLGDLPHRSLRRLSRRYGPHLMLLRFGEVPVVVVSSGEAARAVMRTHDAAFATRPQTATVRILSKEGQAIALAPYGDHWRWLRKVCAVELLSAARVRSFQPVREMMAARLVGAVASGGSSDNKLVNLSEMMAAYVADTAVHAITGRRRLLHDRDGFLRYVDEAIRVASGVSLADLFPSSWIAGALSWRQAHKAEVYRQGLFQFLDAVITEHMERKSQDQLMRNPDVMSRAQAEVRGAFMSQSKVLEEGLSNLTYLHWVIKETLRLHTPVHAVGPSIRSMSCRLMKDASRLGATSG
;
A
#
# COMPACT_ATOMS: atom_id res chain seq x y z
N MET A 1 38.73 21.93 36.68
CA MET A 1 37.86 20.78 36.35
C MET A 1 38.77 19.66 35.93
N ASP A 2 38.90 18.65 36.78
CA ASP A 2 40.05 17.74 36.74
C ASP A 2 39.81 16.66 35.67
N ILE A 3 40.66 16.69 34.63
CA ILE A 3 40.69 15.74 33.51
C ILE A 3 40.58 14.26 33.93
N PRO A 4 41.15 13.81 35.07
CA PRO A 4 40.98 12.44 35.55
C PRO A 4 39.52 12.07 35.86
N SER A 5 38.73 12.99 36.42
CA SER A 5 37.35 12.74 36.84
C SER A 5 36.41 12.46 35.65
N LEU A 6 36.62 13.16 34.53
CA LEU A 6 35.88 12.93 33.28
C LEU A 6 36.23 11.59 32.64
N TYR A 7 37.50 11.14 32.75
CA TYR A 7 37.92 9.83 32.27
C TYR A 7 37.30 8.69 33.07
N TYR A 8 37.28 8.79 34.41
CA TYR A 8 36.62 7.78 35.25
C TYR A 8 35.11 7.72 35.00
N CYS A 9 34.45 8.87 34.84
CA CYS A 9 33.02 8.92 34.50
C CYS A 9 32.73 8.29 33.13
N SER A 10 33.55 8.54 32.11
CA SER A 10 33.35 7.95 30.78
C SER A 10 33.60 6.44 30.77
N CYS A 11 34.63 5.96 31.47
CA CYS A 11 34.90 4.53 31.65
C CYS A 11 33.78 3.80 32.42
N LEU A 12 33.25 4.42 33.49
CA LEU A 12 32.13 3.86 34.25
C LEU A 12 30.88 3.74 33.38
N LEU A 13 30.58 4.78 32.57
CA LEU A 13 29.43 4.79 31.67
C LEU A 13 29.57 3.71 30.59
N LEU A 14 30.78 3.51 30.07
CA LEU A 14 31.08 2.46 29.08
C LEU A 14 30.95 1.04 29.67
N LEU A 15 31.38 0.84 30.93
CA LEU A 15 31.20 -0.42 31.65
C LEU A 15 29.73 -0.72 31.95
N LEU A 16 28.94 0.28 32.33
CA LEU A 16 27.50 0.13 32.55
C LEU A 16 26.76 -0.22 31.25
N VAL A 17 27.15 0.42 30.13
CA VAL A 17 26.63 0.09 28.80
C VAL A 17 27.01 -1.33 28.39
N LEU A 18 28.26 -1.75 28.61
CA LEU A 18 28.74 -3.10 28.32
C LEU A 18 28.02 -4.15 29.18
N ALA A 19 27.86 -3.89 30.48
CA ALA A 19 27.15 -4.76 31.41
C ALA A 19 25.66 -4.90 31.05
N HIS A 20 25.01 -3.80 30.64
CA HIS A 20 23.63 -3.84 30.16
C HIS A 20 23.51 -4.60 28.83
N LEU A 21 24.49 -4.44 27.92
CA LEU A 21 24.57 -5.21 26.68
C LEU A 21 24.72 -6.71 26.98
N LEU A 22 25.66 -7.10 27.84
CA LEU A 22 25.89 -8.49 28.24
C LEU A 22 24.68 -9.08 28.98
N TYR A 23 24.04 -8.35 29.88
CA TYR A 23 22.81 -8.77 30.55
C TYR A 23 21.66 -8.95 29.55
N SER A 24 21.52 -8.04 28.58
CA SER A 24 20.50 -8.15 27.54
C SER A 24 20.77 -9.34 26.61
N LEU A 25 22.02 -9.61 26.26
CA LEU A 25 22.44 -10.76 25.47
C LEU A 25 22.22 -12.08 26.22
N ALA A 26 22.55 -12.14 27.52
CA ALA A 26 22.30 -13.29 28.37
C ALA A 26 20.80 -13.55 28.54
N LYS A 27 19.98 -12.51 28.74
CA LYS A 27 18.52 -12.63 28.78
C LYS A 27 17.92 -13.04 27.43
N CYS A 28 18.54 -12.68 26.31
CA CYS A 28 18.16 -13.16 24.98
C CYS A 28 18.57 -14.63 24.75
N TYR A 29 19.73 -15.05 25.26
CA TYR A 29 20.25 -16.41 25.12
C TYR A 29 19.48 -17.41 26.01
N TYR A 30 19.16 -17.01 27.25
CA TYR A 30 18.44 -17.84 28.23
C TYR A 30 16.90 -17.61 28.25
N GLY A 31 16.40 -16.51 27.66
CA GLY A 31 14.98 -16.12 27.72
C GLY A 31 14.07 -16.72 26.64
N SER A 32 14.54 -17.69 25.86
CA SER A 32 13.70 -18.39 24.86
C SER A 32 12.87 -19.54 25.47
N GLY A 33 13.05 -19.85 26.76
CA GLY A 33 12.25 -20.83 27.47
C GLY A 33 11.15 -20.19 28.30
N HIS A 34 9.89 -20.53 28.02
CA HIS A 34 8.71 -20.31 28.86
C HIS A 34 8.10 -18.89 28.92
N ARG A 35 7.27 -18.57 27.91
CA ARG A 35 6.04 -17.80 28.14
C ARG A 35 4.85 -18.76 28.06
N GLY A 36 4.16 -18.92 29.20
CA GLY A 36 3.17 -19.96 29.53
C GLY A 36 2.38 -20.61 28.37
N GLY A 37 2.47 -21.94 28.30
CA GLY A 37 1.46 -22.85 27.72
C GLY A 37 1.02 -22.64 26.26
N LEU A 38 1.69 -21.78 25.49
CA LEU A 38 1.29 -21.41 24.14
C LEU A 38 2.35 -21.85 23.15
N ARG A 39 1.93 -22.64 22.16
CA ARG A 39 2.77 -23.05 21.04
C ARG A 39 2.88 -21.87 20.07
N LEU A 40 3.95 -21.10 20.21
CA LEU A 40 4.27 -20.01 19.28
C LEU A 40 4.85 -20.59 17.97
N PRO A 41 4.67 -19.91 16.83
CA PRO A 41 5.35 -20.27 15.59
C PRO A 41 6.87 -20.25 15.76
N PRO A 42 7.61 -21.02 14.94
CA PRO A 42 9.06 -20.99 14.97
C PRO A 42 9.59 -19.58 14.71
N CYS A 43 10.66 -19.22 15.43
CA CYS A 43 11.26 -17.91 15.38
C CYS A 43 12.77 -18.03 15.17
N PRO A 44 13.36 -17.28 14.22
CA PRO A 44 14.80 -17.16 14.13
C PRO A 44 15.37 -16.45 15.36
N TRP A 45 16.67 -16.56 15.56
CA TRP A 45 17.36 -15.87 16.64
C TRP A 45 17.16 -14.34 16.55
N GLN A 46 17.09 -13.71 17.72
CA GLN A 46 16.76 -12.29 17.89
C GLN A 46 17.91 -11.58 18.59
N LEU A 47 18.32 -10.42 18.05
CA LEU A 47 19.25 -9.53 18.74
C LEU A 47 18.51 -8.69 19.80
N PRO A 48 19.20 -8.30 20.89
CA PRO A 48 18.64 -7.34 21.85
C PRO A 48 18.18 -6.07 21.15
N VAL A 49 17.07 -5.48 21.63
CA VAL A 49 16.47 -4.24 21.13
C VAL A 49 15.87 -4.35 19.71
N ILE A 50 16.66 -4.68 18.69
CA ILE A 50 16.20 -4.67 17.28
C ILE A 50 15.44 -5.93 16.85
N GLY A 51 15.58 -7.04 17.59
CA GLY A 51 14.95 -8.31 17.26
C GLY A 51 15.52 -8.97 16.00
N SER A 52 14.64 -9.36 15.08
CA SER A 52 14.93 -10.04 13.81
C SER A 52 15.11 -9.08 12.63
N LEU A 53 15.14 -7.75 12.86
CA LEU A 53 15.23 -6.76 11.78
C LEU A 53 16.50 -6.95 10.92
N HIS A 54 17.59 -7.35 11.55
CA HIS A 54 18.87 -7.62 10.90
C HIS A 54 18.82 -8.70 9.81
N HIS A 55 17.85 -9.62 9.84
CA HIS A 55 17.68 -10.63 8.79
C HIS A 55 17.09 -10.07 7.49
N VAL A 56 16.48 -8.89 7.55
CA VAL A 56 15.74 -8.27 6.43
C VAL A 56 16.53 -7.11 5.82
N LEU A 57 17.54 -6.58 6.54
CA LEU A 57 18.42 -5.51 6.05
C LEU A 57 19.27 -5.98 4.86
N GLY A 58 19.28 -5.20 3.78
CA GLY A 58 20.19 -5.35 2.63
C GLY A 58 19.60 -5.98 1.36
N ASP A 59 18.49 -6.70 1.43
CA ASP A 59 17.79 -7.26 0.26
C ASP A 59 16.31 -6.84 0.30
N LEU A 60 15.57 -7.03 -0.79
CA LEU A 60 14.14 -6.76 -0.85
C LEU A 60 13.42 -7.53 0.27
N PRO A 61 12.60 -6.87 1.12
CA PRO A 61 12.05 -7.49 2.32
C PRO A 61 11.34 -8.82 2.06
N HIS A 62 10.53 -8.88 0.99
CA HIS A 62 9.81 -10.09 0.62
C HIS A 62 10.72 -11.27 0.22
N ARG A 63 11.91 -11.01 -0.36
CA ARG A 63 12.90 -12.06 -0.70
C ARG A 63 13.58 -12.60 0.55
N SER A 64 13.99 -11.71 1.46
CA SER A 64 14.54 -12.09 2.76
C SER A 64 13.54 -12.89 3.59
N LEU A 65 12.28 -12.43 3.66
CA LEU A 65 11.21 -13.14 4.35
C LEU A 65 10.95 -14.53 3.75
N ARG A 66 10.96 -14.68 2.42
CA ARG A 66 10.84 -15.98 1.75
C ARG A 66 12.00 -16.93 2.07
N ARG A 67 13.23 -16.42 2.14
CA ARG A 67 14.42 -17.22 2.52
C ARG A 67 14.38 -17.65 3.97
N LEU A 68 13.87 -16.81 4.86
CA LEU A 68 13.69 -17.14 6.28
C LEU A 68 12.57 -18.14 6.50
N SER A 69 11.41 -17.96 5.86
CA SER A 69 10.28 -18.88 6.03
C SER A 69 10.63 -20.30 5.57
N ARG A 70 11.36 -20.45 4.46
CA ARG A 70 11.88 -21.77 4.02
C ARG A 70 12.78 -22.47 5.05
N ARG A 71 13.49 -21.72 5.89
CA ARG A 71 14.45 -22.29 6.87
C ARG A 71 13.82 -22.57 8.22
N TYR A 72 12.96 -21.69 8.71
CA TYR A 72 12.44 -21.77 10.08
C TYR A 72 10.99 -22.27 10.15
N GLY A 73 10.17 -21.96 9.17
CA GLY A 73 8.72 -22.21 9.23
C GLY A 73 8.06 -21.98 7.88
N PRO A 74 7.93 -23.02 7.03
CA PRO A 74 7.45 -22.86 5.65
C PRO A 74 5.99 -22.38 5.59
N HIS A 75 5.20 -22.65 6.64
CA HIS A 75 3.80 -22.23 6.73
C HIS A 75 3.62 -20.91 7.49
N LEU A 76 4.22 -20.82 8.68
CA LEU A 76 4.09 -19.73 9.63
C LEU A 76 5.44 -19.51 10.33
N MET A 77 5.85 -18.26 10.45
CA MET A 77 7.06 -17.84 11.16
C MET A 77 6.77 -16.58 11.97
N LEU A 78 7.34 -16.49 13.17
CA LEU A 78 7.27 -15.29 14.00
C LEU A 78 8.58 -14.51 13.89
N LEU A 79 8.49 -13.20 13.67
CA LEU A 79 9.59 -12.26 13.70
C LEU A 79 9.29 -11.16 14.72
N ARG A 80 10.32 -10.41 15.08
CA ARG A 80 10.19 -9.22 15.92
C ARG A 80 10.97 -8.07 15.31
N PHE A 81 10.32 -6.96 15.01
CA PHE A 81 10.98 -5.75 14.53
C PHE A 81 10.90 -4.70 15.63
N GLY A 82 12.01 -4.49 16.35
CA GLY A 82 12.02 -3.66 17.55
C GLY A 82 11.12 -4.22 18.65
N GLU A 83 10.07 -3.49 19.00
CA GLU A 83 9.03 -3.89 19.96
C GLU A 83 7.84 -4.60 19.29
N VAL A 84 7.77 -4.58 17.96
CA VAL A 84 6.60 -5.03 17.21
C VAL A 84 6.74 -6.50 16.80
N PRO A 85 5.86 -7.41 17.26
CA PRO A 85 5.83 -8.78 16.76
C PRO A 85 5.18 -8.83 15.38
N VAL A 86 5.77 -9.63 14.47
CA VAL A 86 5.32 -9.78 13.09
C VAL A 86 5.16 -11.25 12.76
N VAL A 87 3.96 -11.66 12.38
CA VAL A 87 3.70 -13.02 11.90
C VAL A 87 3.81 -13.03 10.38
N VAL A 88 4.65 -13.91 9.86
CA VAL A 88 4.88 -14.10 8.43
C VAL A 88 4.14 -15.36 7.99
N VAL A 89 3.25 -15.19 7.01
CA VAL A 89 2.46 -16.26 6.42
C VAL A 89 3.00 -16.55 5.02
N SER A 90 3.47 -17.78 4.77
CA SER A 90 4.19 -18.13 3.53
C SER A 90 3.57 -19.27 2.73
N SER A 91 2.52 -19.93 3.23
CA SER A 91 1.81 -21.00 2.53
C SER A 91 0.39 -20.60 2.14
N GLY A 92 -0.14 -21.18 1.07
CA GLY A 92 -1.51 -20.94 0.60
C GLY A 92 -2.57 -21.36 1.62
N GLU A 93 -2.33 -22.45 2.35
CA GLU A 93 -3.22 -22.94 3.41
C GLU A 93 -3.27 -21.98 4.60
N ALA A 94 -2.11 -21.54 5.09
CA ALA A 94 -2.06 -20.55 6.18
C ALA A 94 -2.63 -19.20 5.74
N ALA A 95 -2.39 -18.76 4.50
CA ALA A 95 -3.00 -17.56 3.95
C ALA A 95 -4.53 -17.69 3.87
N ARG A 96 -5.07 -18.84 3.46
CA ARG A 96 -6.51 -19.11 3.46
C ARG A 96 -7.08 -19.08 4.88
N ALA A 97 -6.40 -19.69 5.85
CA ALA A 97 -6.84 -19.67 7.24
C ALA A 97 -6.91 -18.25 7.82
N VAL A 98 -5.95 -17.39 7.48
CA VAL A 98 -5.90 -15.97 7.93
C VAL A 98 -6.92 -15.11 7.20
N MET A 99 -7.03 -15.24 5.88
CA MET A 99 -7.83 -14.34 5.03
C MET A 99 -9.30 -14.75 4.89
N ARG A 100 -9.66 -15.98 5.26
CA ARG A 100 -11.03 -16.51 5.10
C ARG A 100 -11.60 -17.07 6.40
N THR A 101 -10.86 -17.92 7.11
CA THR A 101 -11.39 -18.60 8.30
C THR A 101 -11.38 -17.68 9.53
N HIS A 102 -10.34 -16.86 9.67
CA HIS A 102 -10.17 -15.93 10.80
C HIS A 102 -10.13 -14.48 10.34
N ASP A 103 -10.75 -14.17 9.20
CA ASP A 103 -10.65 -12.88 8.52
C ASP A 103 -11.01 -11.69 9.42
N ALA A 104 -12.06 -11.80 10.23
CA ALA A 104 -12.50 -10.78 11.18
C ALA A 104 -11.41 -10.44 12.23
N ALA A 105 -10.63 -11.43 12.66
CA ALA A 105 -9.54 -11.21 13.62
C ALA A 105 -8.33 -10.50 13.00
N PHE A 106 -8.12 -10.67 11.69
CA PHE A 106 -7.01 -10.09 10.94
C PHE A 106 -7.40 -8.90 10.06
N ALA A 107 -8.66 -8.47 10.13
CA ALA A 107 -9.16 -7.37 9.30
C ALA A 107 -8.64 -6.00 9.74
N THR A 108 -8.34 -5.81 11.02
CA THR A 108 -7.88 -4.51 11.54
C THR A 108 -6.46 -4.17 11.06
N ARG A 109 -6.29 -2.98 10.45
CA ARG A 109 -4.97 -2.46 10.07
C ARG A 109 -4.24 -1.80 11.26
N PRO A 110 -2.92 -2.03 11.44
CA PRO A 110 -2.09 -1.39 12.45
C PRO A 110 -2.08 0.12 12.23
N GLN A 111 -2.25 0.84 13.33
CA GLN A 111 -2.13 2.30 13.37
C GLN A 111 -0.74 2.66 13.87
N THR A 112 0.27 2.53 12.99
CA THR A 112 1.62 3.01 13.28
C THR A 112 1.66 4.55 13.27
N ALA A 113 2.72 5.17 13.78
CA ALA A 113 2.83 6.63 13.83
C ALA A 113 2.71 7.24 12.43
N THR A 114 3.39 6.65 11.45
CA THR A 114 3.32 7.08 10.04
C THR A 114 1.91 6.90 9.48
N VAL A 115 1.26 5.75 9.73
CA VAL A 115 -0.10 5.47 9.22
C VAL A 115 -1.13 6.44 9.80
N ARG A 116 -1.02 6.77 11.09
CA ARG A 116 -1.94 7.73 11.75
C ARG A 116 -1.85 9.11 11.10
N ILE A 117 -0.64 9.57 10.76
CA ILE A 117 -0.46 10.82 10.03
C ILE A 117 -1.11 10.70 8.65
N LEU A 118 -0.68 9.73 7.83
CA LEU A 118 -1.17 9.58 6.45
C LEU A 118 -2.70 9.43 6.35
N SER A 119 -3.30 8.70 7.28
CA SER A 119 -4.73 8.39 7.27
C SER A 119 -5.61 9.36 8.05
N LYS A 120 -5.05 10.46 8.58
CA LYS A 120 -5.77 11.39 9.48
C LYS A 120 -6.44 10.63 10.63
N GLU A 121 -5.64 9.92 11.42
CA GLU A 121 -6.10 9.09 12.54
C GLU A 121 -7.04 7.93 12.12
N GLY A 122 -6.71 7.25 11.03
CA GLY A 122 -7.40 6.02 10.61
C GLY A 122 -8.68 6.24 9.79
N GLN A 123 -8.86 7.40 9.17
CA GLN A 123 -10.03 7.74 8.34
C GLN A 123 -9.88 7.34 6.86
N ALA A 124 -8.72 6.82 6.45
CA ALA A 124 -8.49 6.37 5.07
C ALA A 124 -9.06 4.96 4.81
N ILE A 125 -9.53 4.64 3.60
CA ILE A 125 -10.16 3.33 3.32
C ILE A 125 -9.21 2.14 3.47
N ALA A 126 -8.02 2.22 2.87
CA ALA A 126 -7.07 1.09 2.80
C ALA A 126 -6.35 0.82 4.13
N LEU A 127 -6.16 1.85 4.95
CA LEU A 127 -5.39 1.83 6.19
C LEU A 127 -6.26 2.01 7.44
N ALA A 128 -7.58 2.19 7.30
CA ALA A 128 -8.48 2.33 8.44
C ALA A 128 -8.51 1.05 9.30
N PRO A 129 -8.66 1.20 10.62
CA PRO A 129 -8.97 0.09 11.49
C PRO A 129 -10.35 -0.47 11.13
N TYR A 130 -10.50 -1.79 11.24
CA TYR A 130 -11.77 -2.44 11.00
C TYR A 130 -12.80 -1.99 12.05
N GLY A 131 -13.98 -1.56 11.59
CA GLY A 131 -15.06 -1.03 12.42
C GLY A 131 -16.21 -0.53 11.56
N ASP A 132 -17.20 0.12 12.17
CA ASP A 132 -18.39 0.61 11.45
C ASP A 132 -18.07 1.63 10.37
N HIS A 133 -17.14 2.55 10.66
CA HIS A 133 -16.67 3.54 9.70
C HIS A 133 -16.08 2.88 8.44
N TRP A 134 -15.17 1.91 8.61
CA TRP A 134 -14.58 1.19 7.48
C TRP A 134 -15.62 0.37 6.69
N ARG A 135 -16.54 -0.30 7.40
CA ARG A 135 -17.63 -1.07 6.74
C ARG A 135 -18.52 -0.16 5.90
N TRP A 136 -18.87 1.01 6.43
CA TRP A 136 -19.65 2.01 5.73
C TRP A 136 -18.91 2.53 4.49
N LEU A 137 -17.65 2.96 4.63
CA LEU A 137 -16.83 3.41 3.50
C LEU A 137 -16.67 2.33 2.43
N ARG A 138 -16.39 1.08 2.83
CA ARG A 138 -16.29 -0.05 1.90
C ARG A 138 -17.60 -0.27 1.14
N LYS A 139 -18.75 -0.16 1.81
CA LYS A 139 -20.07 -0.27 1.18
C LYS A 139 -20.28 0.83 0.15
N VAL A 140 -19.99 2.08 0.50
CA VAL A 140 -20.08 3.23 -0.43
C VAL A 140 -19.19 3.00 -1.64
N CYS A 141 -17.92 2.63 -1.45
CA CYS A 141 -17.01 2.36 -2.57
C CYS A 141 -17.50 1.21 -3.46
N ALA A 142 -17.97 0.10 -2.88
CA ALA A 142 -18.42 -1.05 -3.65
C ALA A 142 -19.68 -0.76 -4.48
N VAL A 143 -20.63 0.00 -3.93
CA VAL A 143 -21.92 0.27 -4.57
C VAL A 143 -21.83 1.45 -5.55
N GLU A 144 -21.22 2.55 -5.12
CA GLU A 144 -21.25 3.82 -5.88
C GLU A 144 -20.07 3.98 -6.83
N LEU A 145 -18.88 3.51 -6.44
CA LEU A 145 -17.64 3.76 -7.19
C LEU A 145 -17.21 2.56 -8.05
N LEU A 146 -17.36 1.34 -7.52
CA LEU A 146 -16.80 0.11 -8.09
C LEU A 146 -17.85 -0.90 -8.54
N SER A 147 -19.12 -0.51 -8.65
CA SER A 147 -20.16 -1.39 -9.17
C SER A 147 -19.97 -1.64 -10.67
N ALA A 148 -20.43 -2.80 -11.15
CA ALA A 148 -20.33 -3.15 -12.57
C ALA A 148 -20.99 -2.10 -13.48
N ALA A 149 -22.12 -1.53 -13.06
CA ALA A 149 -22.78 -0.43 -13.77
C ALA A 149 -21.88 0.81 -13.84
N ARG A 150 -21.26 1.21 -12.73
CA ARG A 150 -20.34 2.35 -12.70
C ARG A 150 -19.10 2.11 -13.56
N VAL A 151 -18.48 0.93 -13.47
CA VAL A 151 -17.31 0.56 -14.27
C VAL A 151 -17.62 0.60 -15.76
N ARG A 152 -18.79 0.09 -16.19
CA ARG A 152 -19.25 0.16 -17.58
C ARG A 152 -19.50 1.59 -18.06
N SER A 153 -19.99 2.48 -17.18
CA SER A 153 -20.20 3.89 -17.55
C SER A 153 -18.92 4.62 -17.98
N PHE A 154 -17.75 4.14 -17.56
CA PHE A 154 -16.43 4.68 -17.96
C PHE A 154 -15.81 3.96 -19.18
N GLN A 155 -16.50 3.00 -19.80
CA GLN A 155 -16.02 2.33 -21.02
C GLN A 155 -15.62 3.31 -22.13
N PRO A 156 -16.44 4.34 -22.49
CA PRO A 156 -16.07 5.27 -23.56
C PRO A 156 -14.75 6.02 -23.29
N VAL A 157 -14.46 6.29 -22.01
CA VAL A 157 -13.22 6.93 -21.58
C VAL A 157 -12.04 5.99 -21.80
N ARG A 158 -12.15 4.72 -21.38
CA ARG A 158 -11.09 3.73 -21.55
C ARG A 158 -10.78 3.47 -23.02
N GLU A 159 -11.81 3.33 -23.86
CA GLU A 159 -11.66 3.14 -25.30
C GLU A 159 -10.98 4.36 -25.95
N MET A 160 -11.39 5.57 -25.60
CA MET A 160 -10.74 6.81 -26.07
C MET A 160 -9.27 6.89 -25.64
N MET A 161 -8.94 6.59 -24.39
CA MET A 161 -7.57 6.61 -23.90
C MET A 161 -6.71 5.50 -24.55
N ALA A 162 -7.29 4.32 -24.79
CA ALA A 162 -6.62 3.22 -25.48
C ALA A 162 -6.33 3.56 -26.95
N ALA A 163 -7.29 4.15 -27.66
CA ALA A 163 -7.10 4.63 -29.03
C ALA A 163 -5.97 5.69 -29.10
N ARG A 164 -5.90 6.59 -28.12
CA ARG A 164 -4.80 7.57 -28.01
C ARG A 164 -3.44 6.92 -27.79
N LEU A 165 -3.36 5.93 -26.91
CA LEU A 165 -2.13 5.17 -26.67
C LEU A 165 -1.66 4.48 -27.96
N VAL A 166 -2.55 3.77 -28.64
CA VAL A 166 -2.24 3.08 -29.90
C VAL A 166 -1.81 4.08 -30.98
N GLY A 167 -2.52 5.20 -31.11
CA GLY A 167 -2.17 6.27 -32.05
C GLY A 167 -0.77 6.85 -31.77
N ALA A 168 -0.43 7.08 -30.50
CA ALA A 168 0.88 7.59 -30.10
C ALA A 168 2.01 6.58 -30.37
N VAL A 169 1.75 5.28 -30.20
CA VAL A 169 2.73 4.22 -30.54
C VAL A 169 2.94 4.16 -32.05
N ALA A 170 1.85 4.23 -32.83
CA ALA A 170 1.91 4.18 -34.29
C ALA A 170 2.63 5.41 -34.89
N SER A 171 2.38 6.61 -34.35
CA SER A 171 3.05 7.83 -34.81
C SER A 171 4.52 7.88 -34.37
N GLY A 172 4.85 7.41 -33.16
CA GLY A 172 6.23 7.36 -32.67
C GLY A 172 7.14 6.42 -33.46
N GLY A 173 6.60 5.36 -34.06
CA GLY A 173 7.35 4.42 -34.91
C GLY A 173 7.49 4.83 -36.38
N SER A 174 6.75 5.86 -36.82
CA SER A 174 6.70 6.25 -38.24
C SER A 174 7.72 7.32 -38.63
N SER A 175 8.35 7.99 -37.66
CA SER A 175 9.40 8.99 -37.91
C SER A 175 10.75 8.49 -37.35
N ASP A 176 11.62 8.05 -38.24
CA ASP A 176 13.07 7.91 -38.03
C ASP A 176 13.51 7.04 -36.85
N ASN A 177 13.27 5.72 -36.96
CA ASN A 177 13.79 4.64 -36.09
C ASN A 177 13.86 4.94 -34.58
N LYS A 178 12.93 5.77 -34.08
CA LYS A 178 12.99 6.32 -32.72
C LYS A 178 12.44 5.29 -31.75
N LEU A 179 13.25 4.91 -30.77
CA LEU A 179 12.83 4.01 -29.71
C LEU A 179 11.68 4.63 -28.91
N VAL A 180 10.58 3.89 -28.76
CA VAL A 180 9.39 4.32 -28.04
C VAL A 180 9.39 3.74 -26.64
N ASN A 181 9.25 4.59 -25.61
CA ASN A 181 9.20 4.17 -24.21
C ASN A 181 7.77 3.74 -23.81
N LEU A 182 7.45 2.46 -24.03
CA LEU A 182 6.12 1.92 -23.70
C LEU A 182 5.77 2.01 -22.21
N SER A 183 6.76 1.91 -21.32
CA SER A 183 6.52 2.00 -19.87
C SER A 183 5.97 3.36 -19.46
N GLU A 184 6.54 4.43 -19.99
CA GLU A 184 6.09 5.80 -19.76
C GLU A 184 4.70 6.05 -20.37
N MET A 185 4.46 5.55 -21.58
CA MET A 185 3.17 5.69 -22.25
C MET A 185 2.06 4.92 -21.53
N MET A 186 2.34 3.71 -21.02
CA MET A 186 1.40 2.94 -20.20
C MET A 186 1.13 3.62 -18.86
N ALA A 187 2.15 4.18 -18.21
CA ALA A 187 1.99 4.94 -16.98
C ALA A 187 1.09 6.17 -17.20
N ALA A 188 1.30 6.90 -18.30
CA ALA A 188 0.45 8.03 -18.68
C ALA A 188 -0.99 7.60 -18.94
N TYR A 189 -1.20 6.51 -19.71
CA TYR A 189 -2.53 5.95 -19.95
C TYR A 189 -3.28 5.64 -18.65
N VAL A 190 -2.62 4.96 -17.69
CA VAL A 190 -3.23 4.60 -16.40
C VAL A 190 -3.54 5.86 -15.57
N ALA A 191 -2.59 6.79 -15.47
CA ALA A 191 -2.75 8.02 -14.71
C ALA A 191 -3.89 8.89 -15.25
N ASP A 192 -3.92 9.10 -16.58
CA ASP A 192 -4.92 9.92 -17.24
C ASP A 192 -6.31 9.28 -17.13
N THR A 193 -6.40 7.96 -17.28
CA THR A 193 -7.67 7.22 -17.10
C THR A 193 -8.18 7.33 -15.66
N ALA A 194 -7.30 7.14 -14.67
CA ALA A 194 -7.66 7.25 -13.26
C ALA A 194 -8.13 8.65 -12.90
N VAL A 195 -7.40 9.69 -13.31
CA VAL A 195 -7.77 11.07 -13.00
C VAL A 195 -9.03 11.48 -13.74
N HIS A 196 -9.23 11.04 -14.98
CA HIS A 196 -10.48 11.26 -15.70
C HIS A 196 -11.66 10.65 -14.94
N ALA A 197 -11.50 9.43 -14.40
CA ALA A 197 -12.54 8.78 -13.60
C ALA A 197 -12.83 9.52 -12.28
N ILE A 198 -11.80 10.07 -11.63
CA ILE A 198 -11.92 10.80 -10.35
C ILE A 198 -12.53 12.19 -10.55
N THR A 199 -12.03 12.97 -11.50
CA THR A 199 -12.39 14.39 -11.71
C THR A 199 -13.57 14.56 -12.66
N GLY A 200 -13.84 13.57 -13.52
CA GLY A 200 -14.79 13.68 -14.62
C GLY A 200 -14.40 14.73 -15.66
N ARG A 201 -13.11 15.07 -15.79
CA ARG A 201 -12.61 16.10 -16.72
C ARG A 201 -12.38 15.56 -18.13
N ARG A 202 -12.95 16.17 -19.16
CA ARG A 202 -12.66 15.81 -20.58
C ARG A 202 -11.26 16.19 -21.08
N ARG A 203 -10.51 17.04 -20.38
CA ARG A 203 -9.16 17.46 -20.77
C ARG A 203 -8.11 16.76 -19.91
N LEU A 204 -6.95 16.48 -20.52
CA LEU A 204 -5.77 15.95 -19.82
C LEU A 204 -5.40 16.85 -18.64
N LEU A 205 -4.89 16.24 -17.58
CA LEU A 205 -4.20 16.98 -16.52
C LEU A 205 -3.08 17.82 -17.14
N HIS A 206 -3.07 19.11 -16.86
CA HIS A 206 -1.89 19.95 -17.16
C HIS A 206 -0.67 19.55 -16.31
N ASP A 207 -0.89 18.96 -15.12
CA ASP A 207 0.17 18.51 -14.20
C ASP A 207 0.04 17.01 -13.85
N ARG A 208 0.15 16.15 -14.87
CA ARG A 208 0.15 14.68 -14.72
C ARG A 208 1.33 14.21 -13.87
N ASP A 209 2.50 14.78 -14.13
CA ASP A 209 3.74 14.38 -13.46
C ASP A 209 3.70 14.78 -11.98
N GLY A 210 3.03 15.88 -11.63
CA GLY A 210 2.69 16.23 -10.25
C GLY A 210 1.84 15.16 -9.56
N PHE A 211 0.77 14.68 -10.18
CA PHE A 211 -0.08 13.63 -9.62
C PHE A 211 0.69 12.31 -9.42
N LEU A 212 1.44 11.86 -10.43
CA LEU A 212 2.26 10.64 -10.33
C LEU A 212 3.31 10.73 -9.23
N ARG A 213 3.94 11.90 -9.08
CA ARG A 213 4.88 12.17 -7.99
C ARG A 213 4.20 12.11 -6.62
N TYR A 214 2.96 12.58 -6.47
CA TYR A 214 2.21 12.39 -5.23
C TYR A 214 1.95 10.91 -4.94
N VAL A 215 1.58 10.11 -5.94
CA VAL A 215 1.38 8.66 -5.76
C VAL A 215 2.68 7.96 -5.36
N ASP A 216 3.79 8.26 -6.04
CA ASP A 216 5.11 7.69 -5.72
C ASP A 216 5.57 8.09 -4.31
N GLU A 217 5.39 9.35 -3.94
CA GLU A 217 5.70 9.82 -2.60
C GLU A 217 4.84 9.15 -1.53
N ALA A 218 3.55 8.93 -1.81
CA ALA A 218 2.64 8.21 -0.92
C ALA A 218 3.17 6.82 -0.61
N ILE A 219 3.56 6.08 -1.66
CA ILE A 219 4.09 4.73 -1.56
C ILE A 219 5.39 4.77 -0.74
N ARG A 220 6.30 5.69 -1.08
CA ARG A 220 7.60 5.83 -0.42
C ARG A 220 7.48 6.15 1.07
N VAL A 221 6.57 7.04 1.44
CA VAL A 221 6.32 7.40 2.84
C VAL A 221 5.65 6.24 3.58
N ALA A 222 4.64 5.60 2.99
CA ALA A 222 3.92 4.50 3.60
C ALA A 222 4.76 3.22 3.76
N SER A 223 5.70 2.96 2.83
CA SER A 223 6.60 1.80 2.88
C SER A 223 7.88 2.04 3.67
N GLY A 224 8.13 3.27 4.12
CA GLY A 224 9.34 3.64 4.84
C GLY A 224 9.37 3.06 6.26
N VAL A 225 10.54 2.60 6.71
CA VAL A 225 10.73 2.10 8.07
C VAL A 225 10.97 3.29 9.01
N SER A 226 10.01 3.59 9.87
CA SER A 226 10.16 4.62 10.91
C SER A 226 10.60 4.03 12.24
N LEU A 227 11.46 4.73 13.00
CA LEU A 227 11.84 4.28 14.35
C LEU A 227 10.63 4.32 15.29
N ALA A 228 9.75 5.32 15.14
CA ALA A 228 8.50 5.42 15.90
C ALA A 228 7.55 4.25 15.60
N ASP A 229 7.62 3.68 14.39
CA ASP A 229 6.82 2.52 14.01
C ASP A 229 7.40 1.21 14.57
N LEU A 230 8.72 1.14 14.82
CA LEU A 230 9.40 -0.02 15.39
C LEU A 230 9.45 -0.02 16.92
N PHE A 231 9.50 1.16 17.54
CA PHE A 231 9.62 1.36 18.99
C PHE A 231 8.56 2.35 19.49
N PRO A 232 7.27 1.99 19.43
CA PRO A 232 6.19 2.89 19.78
C PRO A 232 6.20 3.31 21.25
N SER A 233 6.85 2.56 22.15
CA SER A 233 6.95 2.94 23.57
C SER A 233 8.07 3.94 23.86
N SER A 234 9.00 4.14 22.92
CA SER A 234 10.15 5.03 23.10
C SER A 234 9.87 6.43 22.59
N TRP A 235 9.82 7.39 23.51
CA TRP A 235 9.68 8.82 23.15
C TRP A 235 10.85 9.31 22.28
N ILE A 236 12.06 8.76 22.50
CA ILE A 236 13.27 9.08 21.73
C ILE A 236 13.10 8.62 20.28
N ALA A 237 12.54 7.42 20.06
CA ALA A 237 12.25 6.93 18.71
C ALA A 237 11.23 7.81 17.99
N GLY A 238 10.23 8.32 18.73
CA GLY A 238 9.31 9.36 18.25
C GLY A 238 10.04 10.63 17.82
N ALA A 239 10.89 11.16 18.70
CA ALA A 239 11.67 12.37 18.44
C ALA A 239 12.62 12.20 17.25
N LEU A 240 13.34 11.08 17.12
CA LEU A 240 14.26 10.81 16.01
C LEU A 240 13.53 10.60 14.67
N SER A 241 12.25 10.21 14.71
CA SER A 241 11.41 10.03 13.52
C SER A 241 10.78 11.33 13.02
N TRP A 242 11.08 12.48 13.64
CA TRP A 242 10.49 13.77 13.30
C TRP A 242 10.55 14.09 11.79
N ARG A 243 11.66 13.77 11.13
CA ARG A 243 11.87 14.11 9.71
C ARG A 243 10.92 13.32 8.80
N GLN A 244 10.69 12.05 9.13
CA GLN A 244 9.75 11.20 8.38
C GLN A 244 8.31 11.57 8.70
N ALA A 245 7.99 11.86 9.97
CA ALA A 245 6.68 12.34 10.38
C ALA A 245 6.33 13.67 9.69
N HIS A 246 7.26 14.62 9.67
CA HIS A 246 7.10 15.90 8.98
C HIS A 246 6.87 15.70 7.47
N LYS A 247 7.64 14.79 6.85
CA LYS A 247 7.46 14.45 5.44
C LYS A 247 6.08 13.82 5.15
N ALA A 248 5.59 12.93 6.01
CA ALA A 248 4.26 12.36 5.91
C ALA A 248 3.16 13.42 6.06
N GLU A 249 3.38 14.39 6.94
CA GLU A 249 2.45 15.50 7.17
C GLU A 249 2.39 16.46 5.97
N VAL A 250 3.54 16.85 5.41
CA VAL A 250 3.61 17.68 4.19
C VAL A 250 2.91 16.97 3.01
N TYR A 251 3.18 15.67 2.83
CA TYR A 251 2.50 14.88 1.81
C TYR A 251 0.98 14.88 2.02
N ARG A 252 0.53 14.60 3.24
CA ARG A 252 -0.88 14.57 3.61
C ARG A 252 -1.54 15.91 3.30
N GLN A 253 -0.94 17.02 3.72
CA GLN A 253 -1.45 18.36 3.46
C GLN A 253 -1.59 18.64 1.96
N GLY A 254 -0.56 18.32 1.16
CA GLY A 254 -0.61 18.48 -0.30
C GLY A 254 -1.70 17.64 -0.97
N LEU A 255 -1.87 16.38 -0.53
CA LEU A 255 -2.93 15.51 -1.04
C LEU A 255 -4.33 16.08 -0.74
N PHE A 256 -4.59 16.52 0.49
CA PHE A 256 -5.89 17.08 0.85
C PHE A 256 -6.17 18.40 0.12
N GLN A 257 -5.18 19.28 -0.04
CA GLN A 257 -5.33 20.49 -0.84
C GLN A 257 -5.69 20.17 -2.31
N PHE A 258 -5.04 19.17 -2.90
CA PHE A 258 -5.38 18.70 -4.24
C PHE A 258 -6.82 18.16 -4.32
N LEU A 259 -7.22 17.31 -3.36
CA LEU A 259 -8.57 16.77 -3.32
C LEU A 259 -9.63 17.86 -3.11
N ASP A 260 -9.37 18.82 -2.23
CA ASP A 260 -10.28 19.95 -1.96
C ASP A 260 -10.46 20.82 -3.22
N ALA A 261 -9.39 21.06 -3.98
CA ALA A 261 -9.47 21.76 -5.26
C ALA A 261 -10.34 21.00 -6.27
N VAL A 262 -10.15 19.68 -6.40
CA VAL A 262 -10.97 18.83 -7.28
C VAL A 262 -12.43 18.81 -6.85
N ILE A 263 -12.69 18.71 -5.55
CA ILE A 263 -14.04 18.68 -4.99
C ILE A 263 -14.75 20.02 -5.25
N THR A 264 -14.07 21.14 -4.98
CA THR A 264 -14.62 22.49 -5.18
C THR A 264 -14.99 22.72 -6.64
N GLU A 265 -14.08 22.44 -7.56
CA GLU A 265 -14.34 22.54 -9.00
C GLU A 265 -15.51 21.64 -9.44
N HIS A 266 -15.61 20.42 -8.89
CA HIS A 266 -16.74 19.53 -9.19
C HIS A 266 -18.08 20.11 -8.70
N MET A 267 -18.09 20.74 -7.52
CA MET A 267 -19.29 21.39 -6.98
C MET A 267 -19.71 22.60 -7.83
N GLU A 268 -18.74 23.43 -8.24
CA GLU A 268 -18.96 24.57 -9.13
C GLU A 268 -19.48 24.13 -10.49
N ARG A 269 -18.90 23.08 -11.09
CA ARG A 269 -19.40 22.56 -12.35
C ARG A 269 -20.82 22.02 -12.23
N LYS A 270 -21.12 21.32 -11.13
CA LYS A 270 -22.47 20.78 -10.90
C LYS A 270 -23.51 21.88 -10.72
N SER A 271 -23.17 22.98 -10.05
CA SER A 271 -24.06 24.14 -9.94
C SER A 271 -24.22 24.87 -11.29
N GLN A 272 -23.14 25.00 -12.06
CA GLN A 272 -23.18 25.53 -13.42
C GLN A 272 -24.02 24.66 -14.37
N ASP A 273 -23.86 23.34 -14.37
CA ASP A 273 -24.67 22.40 -15.17
C ASP A 273 -26.15 22.43 -14.79
N GLN A 274 -26.46 22.67 -13.51
CA GLN A 274 -27.84 22.87 -13.04
C GLN A 274 -28.43 24.21 -13.52
N LEU A 275 -27.63 25.26 -13.63
CA LEU A 275 -28.02 26.54 -14.23
C LEU A 275 -28.13 26.48 -15.77
N MET A 276 -27.24 25.72 -16.42
CA MET A 276 -27.16 25.55 -17.88
C MET A 276 -28.21 24.59 -18.44
N ARG A 277 -29.11 24.08 -17.58
CA ARG A 277 -30.28 23.28 -17.94
C ARG A 277 -31.41 24.12 -18.57
N ASN A 278 -31.04 25.18 -19.29
CA ASN A 278 -31.91 25.96 -20.17
C ASN A 278 -31.85 25.35 -21.60
N PRO A 279 -32.96 24.86 -22.17
CA PRO A 279 -32.95 23.64 -22.99
C PRO A 279 -32.59 23.81 -24.47
N ASP A 280 -32.68 25.03 -25.02
CA ASP A 280 -32.64 25.23 -26.48
C ASP A 280 -31.25 25.03 -27.10
N VAL A 281 -30.18 25.24 -26.32
CA VAL A 281 -28.79 25.10 -26.79
C VAL A 281 -28.32 23.64 -26.86
N MET A 282 -28.85 22.76 -25.98
CA MET A 282 -28.55 21.32 -25.98
C MET A 282 -29.02 20.63 -27.27
N SER A 283 -30.13 21.11 -27.85
CA SER A 283 -30.67 20.57 -29.12
C SER A 283 -29.72 20.82 -30.31
N ARG A 284 -29.07 21.98 -30.36
CA ARG A 284 -28.07 22.33 -31.38
C ARG A 284 -26.74 21.59 -31.17
N ALA A 285 -26.28 21.46 -29.92
CA ALA A 285 -25.06 20.69 -29.61
C ALA A 285 -25.21 19.18 -29.91
N GLN A 286 -26.40 18.60 -29.70
CA GLN A 286 -26.69 17.21 -30.06
C GLN A 286 -26.82 17.00 -31.58
N ALA A 287 -27.26 18.03 -32.33
CA ALA A 287 -27.30 17.99 -33.79
C ALA A 287 -25.89 18.09 -34.42
N GLU A 288 -25.00 18.89 -33.83
CA GLU A 288 -23.63 19.10 -34.32
C GLU A 288 -22.70 17.91 -34.01
N VAL A 289 -22.86 17.28 -32.85
CA VAL A 289 -22.13 16.04 -32.48
C VAL A 289 -22.56 14.84 -33.35
N ARG A 290 -23.81 14.80 -33.84
CA ARG A 290 -24.27 13.77 -34.81
C ARG A 290 -23.70 13.98 -36.21
N GLY A 291 -23.31 15.20 -36.58
CA GLY A 291 -22.66 15.50 -37.86
C GLY A 291 -21.14 15.28 -37.86
N ALA A 292 -20.49 15.38 -36.69
CA ALA A 292 -19.02 15.42 -36.60
C ALA A 292 -18.31 14.06 -36.45
N PHE A 293 -19.01 12.94 -36.30
CA PHE A 293 -18.38 11.62 -36.13
C PHE A 293 -18.74 10.65 -37.25
N MET A 294 -18.09 10.84 -38.40
CA MET A 294 -17.84 9.76 -39.35
C MET A 294 -16.36 9.37 -39.32
N SER A 295 -16.16 8.05 -39.37
CA SER A 295 -14.89 7.29 -39.36
C SER A 295 -14.09 7.33 -38.05
N GLN A 296 -14.33 6.37 -37.16
CA GLN A 296 -13.32 5.92 -36.21
C GLN A 296 -13.22 4.40 -36.20
N SER A 297 -11.99 3.91 -36.35
CA SER A 297 -11.54 2.57 -35.99
C SER A 297 -11.80 2.32 -34.51
N LYS A 298 -12.98 1.79 -34.21
CA LYS A 298 -13.40 1.46 -32.85
C LYS A 298 -12.53 0.33 -32.30
N VAL A 299 -11.76 0.62 -31.26
CA VAL A 299 -11.28 -0.39 -30.33
C VAL A 299 -12.43 -0.64 -29.35
N LEU A 300 -13.21 -1.69 -29.59
CA LEU A 300 -14.33 -2.07 -28.73
C LEU A 300 -13.84 -2.92 -27.55
N GLU A 301 -14.18 -2.51 -26.32
CA GLU A 301 -13.87 -3.26 -25.10
C GLU A 301 -14.50 -4.68 -25.11
N GLU A 302 -15.58 -4.86 -25.88
CA GLU A 302 -16.28 -6.14 -26.08
C GLU A 302 -15.41 -7.23 -26.74
N GLY A 303 -14.34 -6.85 -27.45
CA GLY A 303 -13.36 -7.80 -27.98
C GLY A 303 -12.43 -8.38 -26.92
N LEU A 304 -12.20 -7.67 -25.80
CA LEU A 304 -11.26 -8.08 -24.75
C LEU A 304 -11.79 -9.20 -23.86
N SER A 305 -13.11 -9.27 -23.63
CA SER A 305 -13.74 -10.33 -22.82
C SER A 305 -13.62 -11.71 -23.45
N ASN A 306 -13.46 -11.78 -24.78
CA ASN A 306 -13.25 -13.02 -25.53
C ASN A 306 -11.77 -13.45 -25.64
N LEU A 307 -10.82 -12.61 -25.19
CA LEU A 307 -9.39 -12.93 -25.24
C LEU A 307 -8.96 -13.76 -24.02
N THR A 308 -9.30 -15.05 -24.02
CA THR A 308 -8.96 -15.96 -22.92
C THR A 308 -7.45 -15.99 -22.64
N TYR A 309 -6.61 -15.95 -23.67
CA TYR A 309 -5.15 -15.93 -23.52
C TYR A 309 -4.65 -14.66 -22.83
N LEU A 310 -5.21 -13.49 -23.16
CA LEU A 310 -4.83 -12.22 -22.52
C LEU A 310 -5.16 -12.25 -21.02
N HIS A 311 -6.29 -12.83 -20.64
CA HIS A 311 -6.64 -13.05 -19.22
C HIS A 311 -5.62 -13.92 -18.50
N TRP A 312 -5.10 -14.97 -19.14
CA TRP A 312 -4.03 -15.79 -18.60
C TRP A 312 -2.70 -15.02 -18.50
N VAL A 313 -2.34 -14.22 -19.50
CA VAL A 313 -1.16 -13.36 -19.46
C VAL A 313 -1.24 -12.36 -18.31
N ILE A 314 -2.40 -11.72 -18.09
CA ILE A 314 -2.61 -10.80 -16.97
C ILE A 314 -2.46 -11.54 -15.64
N LYS A 315 -3.12 -12.70 -15.48
CA LYS A 315 -3.02 -13.51 -14.26
C LYS A 315 -1.59 -13.95 -13.97
N GLU A 316 -0.87 -14.40 -14.99
CA GLU A 316 0.51 -14.86 -14.86
C GLU A 316 1.46 -13.69 -14.58
N THR A 317 1.22 -12.53 -15.19
CA THR A 317 1.96 -11.30 -14.90
C THR A 317 1.76 -10.90 -13.44
N LEU A 318 0.53 -10.94 -12.90
CA LEU A 318 0.26 -10.66 -11.49
C LEU A 318 0.85 -11.73 -10.54
N ARG A 319 0.95 -12.98 -11.00
CA ARG A 319 1.59 -14.09 -10.27
C ARG A 319 3.10 -13.90 -10.16
N LEU A 320 3.75 -13.43 -11.22
CA LEU A 320 5.20 -13.22 -11.28
C LEU A 320 5.63 -11.85 -10.71
N HIS A 321 4.86 -10.81 -11.01
CA HIS A 321 5.16 -9.41 -10.72
C HIS A 321 3.99 -8.79 -9.93
N THR A 322 3.86 -9.18 -8.67
CA THR A 322 2.83 -8.60 -7.79
C THR A 322 3.26 -7.17 -7.39
N PRO A 323 2.55 -6.11 -7.80
CA PRO A 323 2.97 -4.73 -7.52
C PRO A 323 2.97 -4.40 -6.02
N VAL A 324 2.17 -5.13 -5.24
CA VAL A 324 2.11 -5.05 -3.78
C VAL A 324 2.53 -6.40 -3.21
N HIS A 325 3.84 -6.56 -2.97
CA HIS A 325 4.43 -7.84 -2.53
C HIS A 325 4.03 -8.28 -1.10
N ALA A 326 3.44 -7.38 -0.32
CA ALA A 326 2.86 -7.68 0.98
C ALA A 326 1.46 -7.07 1.04
N VAL A 327 0.44 -7.89 1.29
CA VAL A 327 -0.85 -7.37 1.75
C VAL A 327 -0.53 -6.50 2.96
N GLY A 328 -0.85 -5.19 2.87
CA GLY A 328 -0.36 -4.17 3.81
C GLY A 328 -0.37 -4.67 5.26
N PRO A 329 0.68 -4.38 6.04
CA PRO A 329 0.96 -5.07 7.30
C PRO A 329 -0.33 -5.15 8.10
N SER A 330 -0.89 -6.34 8.32
CA SER A 330 -1.94 -6.54 9.31
C SER A 330 -1.23 -6.98 10.57
N ILE A 331 -0.77 -6.02 11.36
CA ILE A 331 -0.12 -6.29 12.64
C ILE A 331 -1.09 -5.85 13.73
N ARG A 332 -1.70 -6.82 14.41
CA ARG A 332 -2.29 -6.57 15.73
C ARG A 332 -1.69 -7.55 16.72
N SER A 333 -1.40 -7.03 17.90
CA SER A 333 -1.18 -7.80 19.14
C SER A 333 -2.28 -8.85 19.26
N MET A 334 -1.96 -10.11 18.96
CA MET A 334 -2.89 -11.19 19.22
C MET A 334 -2.73 -11.60 20.67
N SER A 335 -3.80 -11.39 21.44
CA SER A 335 -4.02 -12.16 22.65
C SER A 335 -3.96 -13.65 22.29
N CYS A 336 -3.23 -14.40 23.10
CA CYS A 336 -2.81 -15.79 23.04
C CYS A 336 -3.75 -16.84 22.41
N ARG A 337 -5.04 -16.57 22.23
CA ARG A 337 -6.06 -17.56 21.83
C ARG A 337 -5.89 -18.06 20.39
N LEU A 338 -5.67 -17.18 19.41
CA LEU A 338 -5.53 -17.59 18.01
C LEU A 338 -4.15 -18.20 17.68
N MET A 339 -3.12 -17.98 18.51
CA MET A 339 -1.85 -18.72 18.41
C MET A 339 -2.02 -20.21 18.77
N LYS A 340 -3.02 -20.56 19.60
CA LYS A 340 -3.41 -21.97 19.83
C LYS A 340 -4.03 -22.61 18.59
N ASP A 341 -4.74 -21.84 17.77
CA ASP A 341 -5.37 -22.37 16.54
C ASP A 341 -4.35 -22.43 15.39
N ALA A 342 -3.46 -21.44 15.28
CA ALA A 342 -2.37 -21.44 14.32
C ALA A 342 -1.36 -22.60 14.54
N SER A 343 -1.15 -23.01 15.79
CA SER A 343 -0.34 -24.20 16.11
C SER A 343 -1.07 -25.52 15.90
N ARG A 344 -2.41 -25.54 15.90
CA ARG A 344 -3.22 -26.71 15.47
C ARG A 344 -3.18 -26.89 13.94
N LEU A 345 -3.08 -25.81 13.17
CA LEU A 345 -2.89 -25.87 11.72
C LEU A 345 -1.55 -26.55 11.32
N GLY A 346 -0.54 -26.54 12.19
CA GLY A 346 0.74 -27.26 11.97
C GLY A 346 0.79 -28.66 12.57
N ALA A 347 -0.26 -29.12 13.26
CA ALA A 347 -0.28 -30.41 13.97
C ALA A 347 -1.14 -31.48 13.26
N THR A 348 -1.68 -31.20 12.08
CA THR A 348 -2.55 -32.12 11.32
C THR A 348 -1.87 -32.74 10.10
N SER A 349 -0.57 -32.55 9.92
CA SER A 349 0.25 -33.28 8.94
C SER A 349 1.31 -34.11 9.66
N GLY A 350 0.89 -35.26 10.18
CA GLY A 350 1.72 -36.35 10.65
C GLY A 350 1.06 -37.65 10.23
#